data_AF-A0A524PWS5-F1
#
_entry.id   AF-A0A524PWS5-F1
#
_cell.length_a   1.000
_cell.length_b   1.000
_cell.length_c   1.000
_cell.angle_alpha   90.00
_cell.angle_beta   90.00
_cell.angle_gamma   90.00
#
_symmetry.space_group_name_H-M   'P 1'
#
loop_
_entity.id
_entity.type
_entity.pdbx_description
1 polymer ?
#
loop_
_entity_poly.entity_id
_entity_poly.type
_entity_poly.pdbx_seq_one_letter_code
_entity_poly.pdbx_strand_id
1 'polypeptide(L)'
;MTQVKRKISRKELLYEVRKNGIKLFHLGEVRLTESLSMPNYENAIAWLEKEGCLETIQSGKKHSDVRILDDARIREMKGRVERYLLPLQKT
;
A
#
# COMPACT_ATOMS: atom_id res chain seq x y z
N MET A 1 5.27 -11.83 -23.97
CA MET A 1 3.88 -11.68 -23.50
C MET A 1 3.80 -10.42 -22.66
N THR A 2 3.16 -9.37 -23.17
CA THR A 2 3.05 -8.08 -22.50
C THR A 2 2.04 -8.23 -21.37
N GLN A 3 2.53 -8.44 -20.14
CA GLN A 3 1.67 -8.51 -18.97
C GLN A 3 0.99 -7.15 -18.83
N VAL A 4 -0.34 -7.12 -19.04
CA VAL A 4 -1.13 -5.91 -18.81
C VAL A 4 -0.94 -5.54 -17.34
N LYS A 5 -0.04 -4.59 -17.07
CA LYS A 5 0.14 -4.02 -15.73
C LYS A 5 -1.22 -3.47 -15.33
N ARG A 6 -1.93 -4.17 -14.42
CA ARG A 6 -3.26 -3.81 -13.94
C ARG A 6 -3.22 -2.35 -13.50
N LYS A 7 -3.94 -1.49 -14.23
CA LYS A 7 -4.19 -0.11 -13.81
C LYS A 7 -5.36 -0.14 -12.86
N ILE A 8 -5.21 0.48 -11.70
CA ILE A 8 -6.26 0.69 -10.70
C ILE A 8 -6.36 2.18 -10.44
N SER A 9 -7.56 2.72 -10.23
CA SER A 9 -7.66 4.13 -9.86
C SER A 9 -7.03 4.37 -8.49
N ARG A 10 -6.38 5.51 -8.26
CA ARG A 10 -5.77 5.83 -6.95
C ARG A 10 -6.81 5.79 -5.82
N LYS A 11 -8.04 6.23 -6.12
CA LYS A 11 -9.17 6.20 -5.19
C LYS A 11 -9.55 4.77 -4.80
N GLU A 12 -9.63 3.88 -5.77
CA GLU A 12 -9.97 2.47 -5.55
C GLU A 12 -8.85 1.73 -4.82
N LEU A 13 -7.59 2.00 -5.17
CA LEU A 13 -6.44 1.48 -4.42
C LEU A 13 -6.50 1.89 -2.93
N LEU A 14 -6.73 3.17 -2.66
CA LEU A 14 -6.82 3.69 -1.30
C LEU A 14 -7.99 3.07 -0.54
N TYR A 15 -9.13 2.86 -1.21
CA TYR A 15 -10.27 2.17 -0.64
C TYR A 15 -9.94 0.73 -0.25
N GLU A 16 -9.32 -0.05 -1.15
CA GLU A 16 -8.96 -1.44 -0.88
C GLU A 16 -7.87 -1.57 0.19
N VAL A 17 -6.88 -0.67 0.21
CA VAL A 17 -5.87 -0.61 1.27
C VAL A 17 -6.53 -0.36 2.63
N ARG A 18 -7.42 0.64 2.72
CA ARG A 18 -8.15 0.95 3.96
C ARG A 18 -9.04 -0.20 4.42
N LYS A 19 -9.79 -0.81 3.49
CA LYS A 19 -10.66 -1.96 3.77
C LYS A 19 -9.87 -3.13 4.36
N ASN A 20 -8.71 -3.42 3.78
CA ASN A 20 -7.81 -4.45 4.30
C ASN A 20 -7.22 -4.07 5.67
N GLY A 21 -6.79 -2.83 5.86
CA GLY A 21 -6.28 -2.36 7.16
C GLY A 21 -7.33 -2.47 8.29
N ILE A 22 -8.59 -2.12 8.01
CA ILE A 22 -9.71 -2.32 8.95
C ILE A 22 -9.91 -3.81 9.27
N LYS A 23 -9.84 -4.68 8.25
CA LYS A 23 -9.94 -6.13 8.46
C LYS A 23 -8.81 -6.66 9.36
N LEU A 24 -7.57 -6.28 9.08
CA LEU A 24 -6.40 -6.66 9.88
C LEU A 24 -6.51 -6.19 11.33
N PHE A 25 -7.08 -4.99 11.54
CA PHE A 25 -7.35 -4.48 12.88
C PHE A 25 -8.38 -5.33 13.63
N HIS A 26 -9.51 -5.66 13.00
CA HIS A 26 -10.52 -6.52 13.61
C HIS A 26 -10.03 -7.96 13.87
N LEU A 27 -9.08 -8.46 13.07
CA LEU A 27 -8.43 -9.75 13.29
C LEU A 27 -7.33 -9.72 14.36
N GLY A 28 -7.00 -8.53 14.90
CA GLY A 28 -5.93 -8.35 15.89
C GLY A 28 -4.52 -8.44 15.33
N GLU A 29 -4.36 -8.53 14.00
CA GLU A 29 -3.06 -8.54 13.30
C GLU A 29 -2.39 -7.17 13.35
N VAL A 30 -3.18 -6.10 13.39
CA VAL A 30 -2.74 -4.73 13.66
C VAL A 30 -3.50 -4.21 14.88
N ARG A 31 -2.79 -3.74 15.91
CA ARG A 31 -3.42 -3.38 17.20
C ARG A 31 -3.57 -1.87 17.43
N LEU A 32 -2.77 -1.07 16.73
CA LEU A 32 -2.75 0.39 16.89
C LEU A 32 -3.88 1.02 16.09
N THR A 33 -4.78 1.73 16.76
CA THR A 33 -5.93 2.41 16.14
C THR A 33 -5.48 3.51 15.18
N GLU A 34 -4.31 4.10 15.41
CA GLU A 34 -3.68 5.09 14.53
C GLU A 34 -3.43 4.52 13.13
N SER A 35 -3.22 3.21 13.03
CA SER A 35 -3.03 2.51 11.75
C SER A 35 -4.24 2.58 10.83
N LEU A 36 -5.43 2.93 11.36
CA LEU A 36 -6.67 3.09 10.59
C LEU A 36 -6.84 4.48 9.99
N SER A 37 -5.95 5.43 10.29
CA SER A 37 -6.06 6.80 9.81
C SER A 37 -5.78 6.91 8.32
N MET A 38 -6.56 7.73 7.62
CA MET A 38 -6.34 7.99 6.18
C MET A 38 -4.95 8.53 5.87
N PRO A 39 -4.37 9.47 6.67
CA PRO A 39 -3.01 9.96 6.44
C PRO A 39 -1.97 8.83 6.44
N ASN A 40 -2.12 7.80 7.27
CA ASN A 40 -1.19 6.68 7.28
C ASN A 40 -1.25 5.85 5.99
N TYR A 41 -2.44 5.63 5.44
CA TYR A 41 -2.57 4.95 4.14
C TYR A 41 -2.03 5.80 2.98
N GLU A 42 -2.30 7.10 2.98
CA GLU A 42 -1.78 8.01 1.96
C GLU A 42 -0.25 8.11 2.01
N ASN A 43 0.32 8.21 3.22
CA ASN A 43 1.76 8.23 3.45
C ASN A 43 2.42 6.92 2.98
N ALA A 44 1.80 5.77 3.26
CA ALA A 44 2.31 4.47 2.80
C ALA A 44 2.36 4.39 1.26
N ILE A 45 1.31 4.86 0.57
CA ILE A 45 1.28 4.89 -0.90
C ILE A 45 2.33 5.87 -1.44
N ALA A 46 2.47 7.05 -0.83
CA ALA A 46 3.49 8.03 -1.23
C ALA A 46 4.92 7.48 -1.05
N TRP A 47 5.16 6.69 0.00
CA TRP A 47 6.43 5.98 0.19
C TRP A 47 6.69 4.94 -0.91
N LEU A 48 5.69 4.15 -1.30
CA LEU A 48 5.83 3.20 -2.41
C LEU A 48 6.11 3.93 -3.74
N GLU A 49 5.52 5.11 -3.95
CA GLU A 49 5.79 5.95 -5.11
C GLU A 49 7.22 6.48 -5.12
N LYS A 50 7.67 7.03 -3.98
CA LYS A 50 9.04 7.52 -3.79
C LYS A 50 10.10 6.43 -4.00
N GLU A 51 9.80 5.21 -3.59
CA GLU A 51 10.67 4.04 -3.78
C GLU A 51 10.57 3.46 -5.20
N GLY A 52 9.79 4.05 -6.11
CA GLY A 52 9.67 3.57 -7.49
C GLY A 52 8.97 2.22 -7.61
N CYS A 53 8.19 1.82 -6.61
CA CYS A 53 7.37 0.61 -6.64
C CYS A 53 6.10 0.80 -7.47
N LEU A 54 5.55 2.01 -7.44
CA LEU A 54 4.37 2.40 -8.18
C LEU A 54 4.50 3.79 -8.79
N GLU A 55 3.71 4.07 -9.81
CA GLU A 55 3.63 5.35 -10.49
C GLU A 55 2.18 5.82 -10.51
N THR A 56 1.94 7.07 -10.12
CA THR A 56 0.66 7.74 -10.32
C THR A 56 0.64 8.47 -11.66
N ILE A 57 -0.29 8.09 -12.53
CA ILE A 57 -0.49 8.67 -13.85
C ILE A 57 -1.79 9.47 -13.81
N GLN A 58 -1.73 10.75 -14.18
CA GLN A 58 -2.96 11.54 -14.31
C GLN A 58 -3.79 11.00 -15.48
N SER A 59 -5.00 10.52 -15.19
CA SER A 59 -5.99 10.00 -16.16
C SER A 59 -7.10 11.02 -16.47
N GLY A 60 -6.90 12.29 -16.09
CA GLY A 60 -7.77 13.42 -16.39
C GLY A 60 -7.55 14.60 -15.42
N LYS A 61 -8.46 15.57 -15.39
CA LYS A 61 -8.34 16.74 -14.48
C LYS A 61 -8.49 16.41 -12.99
N LYS A 62 -9.17 15.31 -12.66
CA LYS A 62 -9.51 14.90 -11.27
C LYS A 62 -9.23 13.44 -10.96
N HIS A 63 -8.72 12.69 -11.93
CA HIS A 63 -8.55 11.25 -11.83
C HIS A 63 -7.09 10.91 -12.05
N SER A 64 -6.59 10.02 -11.20
CA SER A 64 -5.27 9.43 -11.34
C SER A 64 -5.38 7.92 -11.23
N ASP A 65 -4.62 7.26 -12.09
CA ASP A 65 -4.43 5.82 -12.09
C ASP A 65 -3.10 5.49 -11.43
N VAL A 66 -3.02 4.32 -10.81
CA VAL A 66 -1.78 3.78 -10.26
C VAL A 66 -1.36 2.58 -11.08
N ARG A 67 -0.06 2.51 -11.39
CA ARG A 67 0.57 1.40 -12.09
C ARG A 67 1.71 0.85 -11.22
N ILE A 68 1.78 -0.47 -11.10
CA ILE A 68 2.91 -1.15 -10.47
C ILE A 68 4.14 -1.07 -11.40
N LEU A 69 5.23 -0.52 -10.90
CA LEU A 69 6.50 -0.45 -11.62
C LEU A 69 7.32 -1.71 -11.41
N ASP A 70 7.48 -2.13 -10.15
CA ASP A 70 8.35 -3.23 -9.73
C ASP A 70 7.72 -4.07 -8.60
N ASP A 71 7.20 -5.25 -8.94
CA ASP A 71 6.61 -6.19 -7.98
C ASP A 71 7.66 -6.82 -7.05
N ALA A 72 8.90 -7.02 -7.53
CA ALA A 72 9.95 -7.61 -6.74
C ALA A 72 10.39 -6.67 -5.61
N ARG A 73 10.55 -5.38 -5.92
CA ARG A 73 10.84 -4.36 -4.91
C ARG A 73 9.74 -4.21 -3.88
N ILE A 74 8.46 -4.29 -4.29
CA ILE A 74 7.31 -4.30 -3.36
C ILE A 74 7.43 -5.47 -2.37
N ARG A 75 7.73 -6.69 -2.85
CA ARG A 75 7.91 -7.87 -2.00
C ARG A 75 9.11 -7.71 -1.06
N GLU A 76 10.21 -7.14 -1.56
CA GLU A 76 11.38 -6.86 -0.73
C GLU A 76 11.06 -5.88 0.40
N MET A 77 10.38 -4.77 0.09
CA MET A 77 9.96 -3.77 1.07
C MET A 77 9.03 -4.38 2.12
N LYS A 78 8.03 -5.17 1.70
CA LYS A 78 7.15 -5.91 2.62
C LYS A 78 7.97 -6.80 3.56
N GLY A 79 8.91 -7.58 3.03
CA GLY A 79 9.79 -8.43 3.84
C GLY A 79 10.69 -7.65 4.79
N ARG A 80 11.14 -6.44 4.43
CA ARG A 80 11.88 -5.56 5.35
C ARG A 80 11.00 -5.07 6.51
N VAL A 81 9.78 -4.63 6.23
CA VAL A 81 8.82 -4.19 7.25
C VAL A 81 8.46 -5.36 8.17
N GLU A 82 8.12 -6.53 7.61
CA GLU A 82 7.78 -7.72 8.39
C GLU A 82 8.92 -8.17 9.29
N ARG A 83 10.16 -8.23 8.77
CA ARG A 83 11.34 -8.57 9.59
C ARG A 83 11.60 -7.58 10.73
N TYR A 84 11.30 -6.31 10.53
CA TYR A 84 11.42 -5.30 11.57
C TYR A 84 10.31 -5.43 12.63
N LEU A 85 9.08 -5.73 12.21
CA LEU A 85 7.92 -5.82 13.11
C LEU A 85 7.84 -7.14 13.88
N LEU A 86 8.26 -8.26 13.28
CA LEU A 86 8.19 -9.61 13.86
C LEU A 86 8.79 -9.70 15.28
N PRO A 87 9.99 -9.17 15.56
CA PRO A 87 10.55 -9.16 16.92
C PRO A 87 9.75 -8.29 17.90
N LEU A 88 9.15 -7.20 17.43
CA LEU A 88 8.41 -6.24 18.24
C LEU A 88 7.03 -6.77 18.67
N GLN A 89 6.52 -7.80 18.00
CA GLN A 89 5.23 -8.43 18.31
C GLN A 89 5.31 -9.51 19.41
N LYS A 90 6.51 -9.93 19.83
CA LYS A 90 6.72 -10.98 20.86
C LYS A 90 6.73 -10.45 22.30
N THR A 91 5.88 -9.47 22.60
CA THR A 91 5.70 -8.92 23.95
C THR A 91 4.27 -9.06 24.42
#